data_AF-A0A317MS53-F1
#
_entry.id   AF-A0A317MS53-F1
#
_cell.length_a   1.000
_cell.length_b   1.000
_cell.length_c   1.000
_cell.angle_alpha   90.00
_cell.angle_beta   90.00
_cell.angle_gamma   90.00
#
_symmetry.space_group_name_H-M   'P 1'
#
loop_
_entity.id
_entity.type
_entity.pdbx_description
1 polymer ?
#
loop_
_entity_poly.entity_id
_entity_poly.type
_entity_poly.pdbx_seq_one_letter_code
_entity_poly.pdbx_strand_id
1 'polypeptide(L)'
;MPCVLEWLKGKGLNALNSRYSRYEKDIDQFFSCDDPTSADGRAKFDKLTNSYIECLSIVLIHRAFRDEASQGFVDRLSKVTDGQDHPDASSAGSSRDFLFELLIAARMSLSGYKIDFNKVTDVVAEDDEFLVFGECKRLSSEKKFEENFKKAGKQIIAQAAGMSQRVYGLVFLDVSSCLDGIPKMELPNVEAAQRAIHESLEAFVARNASKIEQLAERFSESSLGVCLIGQAPIWTRDGTLYIAARTRVVASQSLSDEDFNSLNKILGRFSSSMLSLV
;
A
#
# COMPACT_ATOMS: atom_id res chain seq x y z
N MET A 1 -11.48 -5.46 14.62
CA MET A 1 -10.14 -5.89 15.06
C MET A 1 -10.08 -7.28 15.70
N PRO A 2 -11.06 -7.76 16.48
CA PRO A 2 -10.99 -9.06 17.15
C PRO A 2 -10.59 -10.22 16.23
N CYS A 3 -11.21 -10.34 15.04
CA CYS A 3 -10.89 -11.40 14.09
C CYS A 3 -9.42 -11.35 13.60
N VAL A 4 -8.83 -10.16 13.44
CA VAL A 4 -7.42 -10.02 13.05
C VAL A 4 -6.51 -10.47 14.18
N LEU A 5 -6.82 -10.10 15.43
CA LEU A 5 -6.01 -10.51 16.58
C LEU A 5 -6.07 -12.02 16.80
N GLU A 6 -7.25 -12.63 16.65
CA GLU A 6 -7.42 -14.09 16.68
C GLU A 6 -6.65 -14.77 15.55
N TRP A 7 -6.72 -14.21 14.35
CA TRP A 7 -5.96 -14.70 13.20
C TRP A 7 -4.45 -14.66 13.42
N LEU A 8 -3.91 -13.51 13.88
CA LEU A 8 -2.48 -13.38 14.21
C LEU A 8 -2.05 -14.41 15.26
N LYS A 9 -2.87 -14.60 16.31
CA LYS A 9 -2.63 -15.62 17.33
C LYS A 9 -2.66 -17.04 16.73
N GLY A 10 -3.60 -17.32 15.84
CA GLY A 10 -3.70 -18.60 15.14
C GLY A 10 -2.49 -18.91 14.24
N LYS A 11 -1.77 -17.88 13.77
CA LYS A 11 -0.48 -18.01 13.07
C LYS A 11 0.74 -18.11 14.01
N GLY A 12 0.52 -18.17 15.33
CA GLY A 12 1.59 -18.25 16.33
C GLY A 12 2.27 -16.92 16.65
N LEU A 13 1.72 -15.79 16.19
CA LEU A 13 2.28 -14.46 16.43
C LEU A 13 1.77 -13.86 17.75
N ASN A 14 2.57 -12.99 18.36
CA ASN A 14 2.20 -12.33 19.62
C ASN A 14 1.18 -11.20 19.39
N ALA A 15 -0.08 -11.57 19.17
CA ALA A 15 -1.16 -10.64 18.90
C ALA A 15 -1.37 -9.62 20.04
N LEU A 16 -1.24 -10.04 21.31
CA LEU A 16 -1.47 -9.19 22.49
C LEU A 16 -0.43 -8.10 22.70
N ASN A 17 0.80 -8.30 22.21
CA ASN A 17 1.85 -7.29 22.23
C ASN A 17 2.07 -6.66 20.84
N SER A 18 1.19 -6.93 19.87
CA SER A 18 1.24 -6.28 18.56
C SER A 18 0.72 -4.85 18.63
N ARG A 19 1.15 -4.00 17.69
CA ARG A 19 0.58 -2.65 17.51
C ARG A 19 -0.93 -2.65 17.28
N TYR A 20 -1.47 -3.71 16.67
CA TYR A 20 -2.91 -3.84 16.41
C TYR A 20 -3.75 -3.98 17.68
N SER A 21 -3.22 -4.60 18.74
CA SER A 21 -3.89 -4.64 20.04
C SER A 21 -3.90 -3.27 20.73
N ARG A 22 -2.89 -2.43 20.46
CA ARG A 22 -2.80 -1.06 20.98
C ARG A 22 -3.68 -0.11 20.17
N TYR A 23 -3.76 -0.30 18.86
CA TYR A 23 -4.68 0.41 17.98
C TYR A 23 -6.15 0.16 18.35
N GLU A 24 -6.51 -1.05 18.77
CA GLU A 24 -7.84 -1.31 19.33
C GLU A 24 -8.13 -0.44 20.56
N LYS A 25 -7.16 -0.27 21.45
CA LYS A 25 -7.28 0.65 22.60
C LYS A 25 -7.37 2.11 22.19
N ASP A 26 -6.63 2.54 21.17
CA ASP A 26 -6.71 3.91 20.64
C ASP A 26 -8.12 4.21 20.11
N ILE A 27 -8.75 3.23 19.45
CA ILE A 27 -10.15 3.30 19.00
C ILE A 27 -11.09 3.43 20.19
N ASP A 28 -10.99 2.54 21.17
CA ASP A 28 -11.86 2.55 22.36
C ASP A 28 -11.73 3.84 23.18
N GLN A 29 -10.50 4.37 23.31
CA GLN A 29 -10.23 5.61 24.03
C GLN A 29 -10.87 6.83 23.39
N PHE A 30 -10.91 6.89 22.05
CA PHE A 30 -11.59 7.97 21.35
C PHE A 30 -13.11 7.89 21.56
N PHE A 31 -13.71 6.71 21.36
CA PHE A 31 -15.17 6.55 21.52
C PHE A 31 -15.66 6.65 22.96
N SER A 32 -14.77 6.47 23.94
CA SER A 32 -15.05 6.69 25.36
C SER A 32 -14.72 8.12 25.83
N CYS A 33 -14.38 9.04 24.93
CA CYS A 33 -14.03 10.42 25.27
C CYS A 33 -15.30 11.27 25.46
N ASP A 34 -15.43 11.90 26.63
CA ASP A 34 -16.60 12.74 26.96
C ASP A 34 -16.72 13.98 26.05
N ASP A 35 -15.59 14.59 25.66
CA ASP A 35 -15.54 15.75 24.78
C ASP A 35 -14.48 15.55 23.67
N PRO A 36 -14.88 15.06 22.48
CA PRO A 36 -13.98 14.87 21.35
C PRO A 36 -13.43 16.20 20.80
N THR A 37 -14.04 17.34 21.14
CA THR A 37 -13.59 18.67 20.70
C THR A 37 -12.58 19.30 21.65
N SER A 38 -12.33 18.70 22.81
CA SER A 38 -11.27 19.13 23.73
C SER A 38 -9.87 18.91 23.13
N ALA A 39 -8.83 19.46 23.75
CA ALA A 39 -7.46 19.18 23.33
C ALA A 39 -7.07 17.69 23.44
N ASP A 40 -7.56 17.02 24.50
CA ASP A 40 -7.38 15.58 24.69
C ASP A 40 -8.18 14.76 23.67
N GLY A 41 -9.45 15.15 23.42
CA GLY A 41 -10.29 14.55 22.37
C GLY A 41 -9.65 14.64 20.99
N ARG A 42 -9.11 15.80 20.61
CA ARG A 42 -8.35 15.97 19.36
C ARG A 42 -7.09 15.09 19.30
N ALA A 43 -6.34 14.98 20.40
CA ALA A 43 -5.16 14.12 20.42
C ALA A 43 -5.52 12.63 20.26
N LYS A 44 -6.64 12.19 20.85
CA LYS A 44 -7.19 10.83 20.66
C LYS A 44 -7.70 10.61 19.24
N PHE A 45 -8.33 11.62 18.64
CA PHE A 45 -8.76 11.60 17.25
C PHE A 45 -7.59 11.42 16.28
N ASP A 46 -6.48 12.12 16.50
CA ASP A 46 -5.26 11.98 15.69
C ASP A 46 -4.68 10.56 15.80
N LYS A 47 -4.64 9.99 17.01
CA LYS A 47 -4.19 8.60 17.24
C LYS A 47 -5.12 7.57 16.58
N LEU A 48 -6.42 7.75 16.70
CA LEU A 48 -7.42 6.92 16.02
C LEU A 48 -7.19 6.97 14.50
N THR A 49 -7.04 8.16 13.94
CA THR A 49 -6.83 8.38 12.50
C THR A 49 -5.60 7.64 12.00
N ASN A 50 -4.48 7.72 12.72
CA ASN A 50 -3.24 7.01 12.38
C ASN A 50 -3.37 5.48 12.53
N SER A 51 -4.03 5.02 13.61
CA SER A 51 -4.30 3.60 13.87
C SER A 51 -5.15 2.98 12.76
N TYR A 52 -6.17 3.69 12.31
CA TYR A 52 -7.20 3.17 11.43
C TYR A 52 -6.67 2.80 10.03
N ILE A 53 -5.71 3.56 9.49
CA ILE A 53 -5.08 3.25 8.19
C ILE A 53 -4.48 1.84 8.22
N GLU A 54 -3.71 1.55 9.27
CA GLU A 54 -3.01 0.27 9.39
C GLU A 54 -3.98 -0.86 9.75
N CYS A 55 -5.03 -0.57 10.53
CA CYS A 55 -6.12 -1.51 10.80
C CYS A 55 -6.84 -1.93 9.52
N LEU A 56 -7.19 -1.00 8.64
CA LEU A 56 -7.82 -1.34 7.36
C LEU A 56 -6.86 -2.11 6.44
N SER A 57 -5.58 -1.73 6.42
CA SER A 57 -4.56 -2.44 5.65
C SER A 57 -4.43 -3.91 6.10
N ILE A 58 -4.35 -4.17 7.42
CA ILE A 58 -4.24 -5.55 7.93
C ILE A 58 -5.54 -6.34 7.77
N VAL A 59 -6.72 -5.69 7.84
CA VAL A 59 -8.01 -6.34 7.54
C VAL A 59 -8.06 -6.80 6.09
N LEU A 60 -7.53 -6.01 5.16
CA LEU A 60 -7.47 -6.40 3.75
C LEU A 60 -6.53 -7.59 3.52
N ILE A 61 -5.37 -7.57 4.17
CA ILE A 61 -4.41 -8.69 4.13
C ILE A 61 -5.05 -9.95 4.73
N HIS A 62 -5.74 -9.84 5.87
CA HIS A 62 -6.47 -10.95 6.48
C HIS A 62 -7.54 -11.52 5.53
N ARG A 63 -8.29 -10.66 4.84
CA ARG A 63 -9.30 -11.11 3.86
C ARG A 63 -8.68 -11.92 2.72
N ALA A 64 -7.53 -11.50 2.20
CA ALA A 64 -6.84 -12.19 1.12
C ALA A 64 -6.15 -13.49 1.57
N PHE A 65 -5.59 -13.49 2.79
CA PHE A 65 -4.62 -14.51 3.23
C PHE A 65 -4.97 -15.18 4.57
N ARG A 66 -6.26 -15.21 4.95
CA ARG A 66 -6.73 -15.89 6.17
C ARG A 66 -6.20 -17.33 6.28
N ASP A 67 -6.28 -18.06 5.18
CA ASP A 67 -5.97 -19.49 5.11
C ASP A 67 -4.53 -19.77 4.62
N GLU A 68 -3.76 -18.74 4.25
CA GLU A 68 -2.35 -18.86 3.85
C GLU A 68 -1.46 -19.20 5.05
N ALA A 69 -0.59 -20.20 4.91
CA ALA A 69 0.22 -20.74 6.01
C ALA A 69 1.68 -21.01 5.64
N SER A 70 2.12 -20.64 4.43
CA SER A 70 3.52 -20.73 4.03
C SER A 70 4.42 -19.96 4.99
N GLN A 71 5.63 -20.48 5.20
CA GLN A 71 6.61 -19.86 6.11
C GLN A 71 6.95 -18.44 5.65
N GLY A 72 7.13 -18.22 4.34
CA GLY A 72 7.42 -16.90 3.79
C GLY A 72 6.34 -15.87 4.10
N PHE A 73 5.06 -16.27 4.11
CA PHE A 73 3.97 -15.39 4.51
C PHE A 73 4.02 -15.06 6.01
N VAL A 74 4.13 -16.09 6.86
CA VAL A 74 4.16 -15.93 8.32
C VAL A 74 5.35 -15.06 8.75
N ASP A 75 6.52 -15.24 8.12
CA ASP A 75 7.71 -14.43 8.39
C ASP A 75 7.48 -12.96 8.06
N ARG A 76 6.88 -12.64 6.91
CA ARG A 76 6.55 -11.25 6.55
C ARG A 76 5.50 -10.67 7.49
N LEU A 77 4.46 -11.44 7.81
CA LEU A 77 3.40 -11.03 8.73
C LEU A 77 3.94 -10.73 10.14
N SER A 78 4.92 -11.51 10.62
CA SER A 78 5.57 -11.24 11.91
C SER A 78 6.26 -9.87 11.94
N LYS A 79 6.96 -9.51 10.87
CA LYS A 79 7.63 -8.20 10.75
C LYS A 79 6.63 -7.05 10.70
N VAL A 80 5.43 -7.29 10.16
CA VAL A 80 4.33 -6.33 10.20
C VAL A 80 3.82 -6.11 11.63
N THR A 81 3.81 -7.13 12.49
CA THR A 81 3.31 -7.00 13.87
C THR A 81 4.29 -6.35 14.84
N ASP A 82 5.60 -6.43 14.58
CA ASP A 82 6.69 -5.98 15.47
C ASP A 82 7.00 -4.47 15.40
N GLY A 83 6.21 -3.71 14.62
CA GLY A 83 6.44 -2.28 14.40
C GLY A 83 6.15 -1.39 15.62
N GLN A 84 6.82 -0.24 15.68
CA GLN A 84 6.47 0.86 16.58
C GLN A 84 5.10 1.46 16.23
N ASP A 85 4.42 1.95 17.26
CA ASP A 85 3.15 2.67 17.15
C ASP A 85 3.42 4.09 16.66
N HIS A 86 2.62 4.56 15.69
CA HIS A 86 2.58 5.96 15.22
C HIS A 86 3.95 6.66 15.00
N PRO A 87 4.96 6.04 14.34
CA PRO A 87 6.19 6.72 14.03
C PRO A 87 6.00 7.70 12.89
N ASP A 88 6.78 8.77 12.90
CA ASP A 88 6.93 9.66 11.75
C ASP A 88 7.46 8.90 10.53
N ALA A 89 7.20 9.39 9.33
CA ALA A 89 7.59 8.73 8.09
C ALA A 89 9.11 8.46 7.99
N SER A 90 9.96 9.27 8.62
CA SER A 90 11.41 9.12 8.65
C SER A 90 11.92 8.08 9.66
N SER A 91 11.13 7.78 10.69
CA SER A 91 11.45 6.80 11.75
C SER A 91 10.61 5.51 11.63
N ALA A 92 9.66 5.50 10.71
CA ALA A 92 8.88 4.33 10.32
C ALA A 92 9.82 3.26 9.77
N GLY A 93 10.27 2.36 10.65
CA GLY A 93 11.12 1.22 10.28
C GLY A 93 10.45 0.26 9.30
N SER A 94 11.15 -0.84 9.02
CA SER A 94 10.80 -1.80 7.97
C SER A 94 9.43 -2.49 8.14
N SER A 95 8.82 -2.48 9.34
CA SER A 95 7.51 -3.10 9.57
C SER A 95 6.41 -2.57 8.65
N ARG A 96 6.46 -1.28 8.28
CA ARG A 96 5.50 -0.66 7.38
C ARG A 96 5.84 -0.88 5.90
N ASP A 97 7.11 -1.16 5.60
CA ASP A 97 7.49 -1.64 4.26
C ASP A 97 6.88 -3.02 4.02
N PHE A 98 7.04 -3.95 4.96
CA PHE A 98 6.36 -5.26 4.90
C PHE A 98 4.83 -5.14 4.88
N LEU A 99 4.25 -4.16 5.58
CA LEU A 99 2.81 -3.93 5.53
C LEU A 99 2.38 -3.53 4.11
N PHE A 100 3.14 -2.64 3.47
CA PHE A 100 2.85 -2.21 2.12
C PHE A 100 3.06 -3.33 1.09
N GLU A 101 4.13 -4.11 1.20
CA GLU A 101 4.35 -5.31 0.38
C GLU A 101 3.17 -6.28 0.46
N LEU A 102 2.75 -6.64 1.68
CA LEU A 102 1.60 -7.52 1.89
C LEU A 102 0.29 -6.90 1.40
N LEU A 103 0.13 -5.59 1.50
CA LEU A 103 -1.04 -4.89 0.98
C LEU A 103 -1.11 -4.96 -0.56
N ILE A 104 0.00 -4.79 -1.26
CA ILE A 104 0.06 -4.96 -2.72
C ILE A 104 -0.21 -6.42 -3.10
N ALA A 105 0.41 -7.38 -2.40
CA ALA A 105 0.14 -8.80 -2.59
C ALA A 105 -1.35 -9.13 -2.40
N ALA A 106 -1.99 -8.59 -1.36
CA ALA A 106 -3.41 -8.81 -1.07
C ALA A 106 -4.29 -8.26 -2.20
N ARG A 107 -3.98 -7.06 -2.72
CA ARG A 107 -4.70 -6.48 -3.86
C ARG A 107 -4.56 -7.35 -5.11
N MET A 108 -3.36 -7.82 -5.43
CA MET A 108 -3.14 -8.75 -6.54
C MET A 108 -3.90 -10.07 -6.33
N SER A 109 -3.90 -10.62 -5.12
CA SER A 109 -4.63 -11.85 -4.81
C SER A 109 -6.15 -11.70 -5.02
N LEU A 110 -6.72 -10.61 -4.51
CA LEU A 110 -8.14 -10.29 -4.68
C LEU A 110 -8.52 -9.97 -6.13
N SER A 111 -7.53 -9.71 -6.98
CA SER A 111 -7.67 -9.54 -8.43
C SER A 111 -7.53 -10.83 -9.22
N GLY A 112 -7.46 -11.99 -8.54
CA GLY A 112 -7.44 -13.32 -9.15
C GLY A 112 -6.05 -13.91 -9.35
N TYR A 113 -4.99 -13.23 -8.87
CA TYR A 113 -3.64 -13.79 -8.92
C TYR A 113 -3.38 -14.72 -7.75
N LYS A 114 -2.59 -15.76 -7.98
CA LYS A 114 -1.97 -16.55 -6.93
C LYS A 114 -0.66 -15.88 -6.51
N ILE A 115 -0.41 -15.80 -5.21
CA ILE A 115 0.78 -15.14 -4.66
C ILE A 115 1.79 -16.19 -4.19
N ASP A 116 3.06 -16.02 -4.55
CA ASP A 116 4.17 -16.84 -4.03
C ASP A 116 5.00 -16.04 -3.02
N PHE A 117 4.87 -16.40 -1.74
CA PHE A 117 5.60 -15.79 -0.63
C PHE A 117 7.02 -16.35 -0.41
N ASN A 118 7.41 -17.41 -1.12
CA ASN A 118 8.70 -18.08 -0.92
C ASN A 118 9.83 -17.47 -1.76
N LYS A 119 9.52 -16.48 -2.60
CA LYS A 119 10.48 -15.77 -3.44
C LYS A 119 11.02 -14.54 -2.74
N VAL A 120 12.19 -14.10 -3.18
CA VAL A 120 12.96 -12.98 -2.59
C VAL A 120 12.34 -11.62 -2.91
N THR A 121 11.58 -11.49 -4.01
CA THR A 121 10.93 -10.23 -4.38
C THR A 121 9.79 -9.87 -3.44
N ASP A 122 9.47 -8.59 -3.41
CA ASP A 122 8.40 -8.02 -2.59
C ASP A 122 7.04 -8.64 -2.96
N VAL A 123 6.73 -8.83 -4.25
CA VAL A 123 5.50 -9.50 -4.71
C VAL A 123 5.76 -10.38 -5.94
N VAL A 124 5.43 -11.67 -5.85
CA VAL A 124 5.27 -12.55 -7.02
C VAL A 124 3.80 -12.91 -7.15
N ALA A 125 3.20 -12.52 -8.27
CA ALA A 125 1.81 -12.79 -8.57
C ALA A 125 1.72 -13.52 -9.93
N GLU A 126 1.01 -14.64 -9.97
CA GLU A 126 0.84 -15.44 -11.18
C GLU A 126 -0.64 -15.76 -11.45
N ASP A 127 -1.02 -15.76 -12.72
CA ASP A 127 -2.22 -16.43 -13.22
C ASP A 127 -1.86 -17.22 -14.49
N ASP A 128 -2.87 -17.69 -15.24
CA ASP A 128 -2.64 -18.48 -16.45
C ASP A 128 -1.95 -17.68 -17.58
N GLU A 129 -1.96 -16.35 -17.54
CA GLU A 129 -1.46 -15.47 -18.61
C GLU A 129 -0.19 -14.71 -18.20
N PHE A 130 -0.07 -14.30 -16.94
CA PHE A 130 0.95 -13.36 -16.48
C PHE A 130 1.72 -13.89 -15.27
N LEU A 131 3.05 -13.73 -15.33
CA LEU A 131 3.93 -13.77 -14.16
C LEU A 131 4.40 -12.35 -13.87
N VAL A 132 3.91 -11.78 -12.77
CA VAL A 132 4.15 -10.39 -12.37
C VAL A 132 5.13 -10.34 -11.21
N PHE A 133 6.22 -9.60 -11.39
CA PHE A 133 7.15 -9.26 -10.30
C PHE A 133 6.93 -7.81 -9.88
N GLY A 134 6.48 -7.63 -8.63
CA GLY A 134 6.24 -6.32 -8.04
C GLY A 134 7.32 -5.96 -7.04
N GLU A 135 7.98 -4.82 -7.23
CA GLU A 135 8.88 -4.24 -6.22
C GLU A 135 8.22 -3.05 -5.54
N CYS A 136 8.11 -3.10 -4.23
CA CYS A 136 7.37 -2.14 -3.41
C CYS A 136 8.34 -1.23 -2.66
N LYS A 137 8.14 0.09 -2.72
CA LYS A 137 8.90 1.04 -1.90
C LYS A 137 7.98 2.11 -1.33
N ARG A 138 8.22 2.48 -0.07
CA ARG A 138 7.56 3.61 0.57
C ARG A 138 8.47 4.82 0.55
N LEU A 139 7.94 5.97 0.18
CA LEU A 139 8.67 7.22 0.29
C LEU A 139 8.50 7.77 1.69
N SER A 140 9.61 8.15 2.32
CA SER A 140 9.59 8.99 3.53
C SER A 140 9.71 10.48 3.20
N SER A 141 10.18 10.79 1.99
CA SER A 141 10.25 12.15 1.43
C SER A 141 10.40 12.10 -0.09
N GLU A 142 10.02 13.17 -0.76
CA GLU A 142 10.11 13.30 -2.22
C GLU A 142 11.57 13.19 -2.73
N LYS A 143 12.55 13.58 -1.91
CA LYS A 143 13.99 13.45 -2.23
C LYS A 143 14.43 12.00 -2.43
N LYS A 144 13.73 11.03 -1.83
CA LYS A 144 14.02 9.60 -1.96
C LYS A 144 13.37 8.94 -3.17
N PHE A 145 12.55 9.68 -3.92
CA PHE A 145 11.81 9.16 -5.08
C PHE A 145 12.72 8.43 -6.08
N GLU A 146 13.73 9.13 -6.59
CA GLU A 146 14.61 8.61 -7.64
C GLU A 146 15.45 7.42 -7.17
N GLU A 147 15.97 7.48 -5.94
CA GLU A 147 16.74 6.40 -5.33
C GLU A 147 15.90 5.12 -5.20
N ASN A 148 14.69 5.26 -4.66
CA ASN A 148 13.79 4.12 -4.43
C ASN A 148 13.31 3.50 -5.75
N PHE A 149 12.96 4.30 -6.74
CA PHE A 149 12.58 3.79 -8.06
C PHE A 149 13.77 3.05 -8.71
N LYS A 150 14.97 3.65 -8.75
CA LYS A 150 16.15 2.97 -9.31
C LYS A 150 16.46 1.65 -8.61
N LYS A 151 16.28 1.60 -7.29
CA LYS A 151 16.49 0.38 -6.51
C LYS A 151 15.47 -0.69 -6.93
N ALA A 152 14.18 -0.35 -6.98
CA ALA A 152 13.12 -1.26 -7.41
C ALA A 152 13.37 -1.81 -8.82
N GLY A 153 13.65 -0.95 -9.81
CA GLY A 153 13.91 -1.40 -11.19
C GLY A 153 15.10 -2.36 -11.30
N LYS A 154 16.18 -2.10 -10.56
CA LYS A 154 17.34 -3.01 -10.49
C LYS A 154 17.01 -4.36 -9.84
N GLN A 155 16.17 -4.37 -8.81
CA GLN A 155 15.73 -5.60 -8.15
C GLN A 155 14.91 -6.48 -9.10
N ILE A 156 13.97 -5.88 -9.85
CA ILE A 156 13.19 -6.59 -10.88
C ILE A 156 14.13 -7.24 -11.91
N ILE A 157 15.07 -6.49 -12.48
CA ILE A 157 16.05 -7.02 -13.44
C ILE A 157 16.81 -8.21 -12.86
N ALA A 158 17.33 -8.08 -11.63
CA ALA A 158 18.12 -9.11 -10.99
C ALA A 158 17.31 -10.39 -10.73
N GLN A 159 16.03 -10.26 -10.42
CA GLN A 159 15.15 -11.40 -10.12
C GLN A 159 14.63 -12.09 -11.39
N ALA A 160 14.38 -11.32 -12.46
CA ALA A 160 13.96 -11.86 -13.75
C ALA A 160 15.11 -12.52 -14.52
N ALA A 161 16.37 -12.24 -14.15
CA ALA A 161 17.55 -12.77 -14.81
C ALA A 161 17.56 -14.32 -14.82
N GLY A 162 17.68 -14.90 -16.01
CA GLY A 162 17.77 -16.36 -16.20
C GLY A 162 16.44 -17.10 -16.10
N MET A 163 15.31 -16.39 -15.98
CA MET A 163 13.99 -17.03 -16.07
C MET A 163 13.65 -17.39 -17.50
N SER A 164 13.08 -18.59 -17.70
CA SER A 164 12.58 -19.05 -19.00
C SER A 164 11.20 -18.51 -19.34
N GLN A 165 10.41 -18.18 -18.31
CA GLN A 165 9.10 -17.55 -18.45
C GLN A 165 9.26 -16.02 -18.53
N ARG A 166 8.45 -15.38 -19.37
CA ARG A 166 8.38 -13.92 -19.44
C ARG A 166 7.90 -13.35 -18.09
N VAL A 167 8.61 -12.37 -17.58
CA VAL A 167 8.27 -11.64 -16.35
C VAL A 167 7.77 -10.25 -16.71
N TYR A 168 6.64 -9.86 -16.12
CA TYR A 168 6.07 -8.53 -16.23
C TYR A 168 6.38 -7.73 -14.97
N GLY A 169 7.42 -6.91 -15.00
CA GLY A 169 7.82 -6.09 -13.86
C GLY A 169 6.88 -4.92 -13.61
N LEU A 170 6.62 -4.62 -12.33
CA LEU A 170 5.91 -3.42 -11.89
C LEU A 170 6.60 -2.82 -10.66
N VAL A 171 6.80 -1.51 -10.69
CA VAL A 171 7.27 -0.77 -9.51
C VAL A 171 6.07 -0.19 -8.78
N PHE A 172 5.89 -0.50 -7.50
CA PHE A 172 4.85 0.07 -6.64
C PHE A 172 5.48 1.06 -5.67
N LEU A 173 5.10 2.34 -5.77
CA LEU A 173 5.58 3.39 -4.87
C LEU A 173 4.43 3.95 -4.04
N ASP A 174 4.50 3.77 -2.73
CA ASP A 174 3.66 4.53 -1.80
C ASP A 174 4.24 5.93 -1.64
N VAL A 175 3.50 6.92 -2.14
CA VAL A 175 3.86 8.34 -2.11
C VAL A 175 3.05 9.12 -1.10
N SER A 176 2.25 8.46 -0.27
CA SER A 176 1.27 9.09 0.63
C SER A 176 1.89 10.14 1.55
N SER A 177 3.11 9.93 2.05
CA SER A 177 3.80 10.90 2.93
C SER A 177 4.32 12.15 2.20
N CYS A 178 4.26 12.17 0.87
CA CYS A 178 4.72 13.25 0.01
C CYS A 178 3.55 13.98 -0.66
N LEU A 179 2.32 13.66 -0.25
CA LEU A 179 1.11 14.30 -0.72
C LEU A 179 0.78 15.49 0.17
N ASP A 180 0.53 16.63 -0.48
CA ASP A 180 0.21 17.90 0.16
C ASP A 180 -1.21 18.35 -0.17
N GLY A 181 -1.74 19.29 0.62
CA GLY A 181 -3.04 19.91 0.30
C GLY A 181 -4.25 19.01 0.53
N ILE A 182 -4.08 17.86 1.17
CA ILE A 182 -5.20 17.00 1.59
C ILE A 182 -5.74 17.54 2.93
N PRO A 183 -6.99 18.03 2.97
CA PRO A 183 -7.58 18.49 4.22
C PRO A 183 -7.68 17.32 5.21
N LYS A 184 -7.12 17.49 6.41
CA LYS A 184 -7.26 16.51 7.51
C LYS A 184 -8.61 16.59 8.24
N MET A 185 -9.40 17.63 7.93
CA MET A 185 -10.69 17.94 8.56
C MET A 185 -11.85 17.45 7.70
N GLU A 186 -13.03 17.42 8.33
CA GLU A 186 -14.30 16.92 7.80
C GLU A 186 -14.65 17.44 6.38
N LEU A 187 -14.34 16.63 5.38
CA LEU A 187 -14.80 16.85 4.02
C LEU A 187 -16.30 16.56 3.93
N PRO A 188 -17.04 17.22 3.02
CA PRO A 188 -18.50 17.11 3.02
C PRO A 188 -19.00 15.69 2.69
N ASN A 189 -18.23 14.91 1.92
CA ASN A 189 -18.58 13.57 1.48
C ASN A 189 -17.34 12.81 0.96
N VAL A 190 -17.52 11.53 0.65
CA VAL A 190 -16.49 10.65 0.10
C VAL A 190 -15.96 11.17 -1.23
N GLU A 191 -16.81 11.72 -2.09
CA GLU A 191 -16.41 12.24 -3.40
C GLU A 191 -15.43 13.40 -3.28
N ALA A 192 -15.63 14.31 -2.32
CA ALA A 192 -14.73 15.44 -2.08
C ALA A 192 -13.33 14.98 -1.66
N ALA A 193 -13.23 13.92 -0.86
CA ALA A 193 -11.94 13.36 -0.49
C ALA A 193 -11.25 12.60 -1.60
N GLN A 194 -12.02 11.83 -2.36
CA GLN A 194 -11.50 11.18 -3.56
C GLN A 194 -10.96 12.21 -4.56
N ARG A 195 -11.56 13.40 -4.62
CA ARG A 195 -11.04 14.53 -5.38
C ARG A 195 -9.77 15.10 -4.75
N ALA A 196 -9.74 15.34 -3.44
CA ALA A 196 -8.57 15.90 -2.76
C ALA A 196 -7.32 15.00 -2.92
N ILE A 197 -7.46 13.68 -2.73
CA ILE A 197 -6.35 12.73 -2.93
C ILE A 197 -5.93 12.67 -4.41
N HIS A 198 -6.89 12.78 -5.34
CA HIS A 198 -6.60 12.79 -6.78
C HIS A 198 -5.80 14.03 -7.17
N GLU A 199 -6.27 15.22 -6.79
CA GLU A 199 -5.58 16.49 -7.06
C GLU A 199 -4.16 16.51 -6.47
N SER A 200 -4.00 16.02 -5.23
CA SER A 200 -2.70 15.93 -4.58
C SER A 200 -1.75 14.96 -5.30
N LEU A 201 -2.25 13.79 -5.69
CA LEU A 201 -1.46 12.79 -6.42
C LEU A 201 -1.06 13.27 -7.81
N GLU A 202 -1.98 13.89 -8.56
CA GLU A 202 -1.66 14.47 -9.87
C GLU A 202 -0.66 15.63 -9.74
N ALA A 203 -0.75 16.44 -8.68
CA ALA A 203 0.25 17.47 -8.40
C ALA A 203 1.63 16.87 -8.11
N PHE A 204 1.71 15.77 -7.34
CA PHE A 204 2.96 15.04 -7.11
C PHE A 204 3.56 14.50 -8.42
N VAL A 205 2.71 13.90 -9.26
CA VAL A 205 3.08 13.37 -10.58
C VAL A 205 3.62 14.48 -11.48
N ALA A 206 2.90 15.61 -11.57
CA ALA A 206 3.30 16.75 -12.38
C ALA A 206 4.66 17.33 -11.95
N ARG A 207 4.89 17.48 -10.63
CA ARG A 207 6.19 17.94 -10.09
C ARG A 207 7.35 17.00 -10.42
N ASN A 208 7.07 15.70 -10.58
CA ASN A 208 8.07 14.67 -10.82
C ASN A 208 8.06 14.10 -12.25
N ALA A 209 7.28 14.67 -13.17
CA ALA A 209 6.98 14.09 -14.48
C ALA A 209 8.24 13.69 -15.25
N SER A 210 9.18 14.62 -15.42
CA SER A 210 10.43 14.36 -16.13
C SER A 210 11.27 13.23 -15.50
N LYS A 211 11.31 13.13 -14.17
CA LYS A 211 12.02 12.05 -13.48
C LYS A 211 11.29 10.72 -13.64
N ILE A 212 9.97 10.73 -13.52
CA ILE A 212 9.13 9.54 -13.71
C ILE A 212 9.33 8.99 -15.11
N GLU A 213 9.23 9.85 -16.14
CA GLU A 213 9.41 9.47 -17.55
C GLU A 213 10.81 8.90 -17.79
N GLN A 214 11.86 9.60 -17.34
CA GLN A 214 13.24 9.13 -17.51
C GLN A 214 13.47 7.76 -16.86
N LEU A 215 12.90 7.52 -15.67
CA LEU A 215 13.07 6.26 -14.95
C LEU A 215 12.21 5.14 -15.54
N ALA A 216 10.97 5.42 -15.94
CA ALA A 216 10.11 4.47 -16.62
C ALA A 216 10.76 4.01 -17.94
N GLU A 217 11.31 4.95 -18.71
CA GLU A 217 12.05 4.65 -19.94
C GLU A 217 13.32 3.84 -19.67
N ARG A 218 14.10 4.22 -18.65
CA ARG A 218 15.31 3.50 -18.26
C ARG A 218 15.09 2.02 -17.95
N PHE A 219 13.91 1.67 -17.41
CA PHE A 219 13.60 0.31 -16.98
C PHE A 219 12.56 -0.39 -17.87
N SER A 220 12.24 0.17 -19.04
CA SER A 220 11.16 -0.26 -19.93
C SER A 220 11.27 -1.72 -20.40
N GLU A 221 12.49 -2.24 -20.58
CA GLU A 221 12.74 -3.64 -20.94
C GLU A 221 12.38 -4.64 -19.83
N SER A 222 12.32 -4.17 -18.58
CA SER A 222 12.15 -5.03 -17.40
C SER A 222 10.88 -4.74 -16.60
N SER A 223 10.27 -3.58 -16.79
CA SER A 223 9.13 -3.09 -16.03
C SER A 223 8.15 -2.39 -16.97
N LEU A 224 6.88 -2.78 -16.91
CA LEU A 224 5.81 -2.16 -17.69
C LEU A 224 5.53 -0.72 -17.25
N GLY A 225 5.83 -0.38 -15.99
CA GLY A 225 5.68 0.98 -15.49
C GLY A 225 5.76 1.07 -13.98
N VAL A 226 5.42 2.27 -13.48
CA VAL A 226 5.34 2.57 -12.05
C VAL A 226 3.90 2.86 -11.63
N CYS A 227 3.48 2.25 -10.53
CA CYS A 227 2.22 2.50 -9.84
C CYS A 227 2.49 3.42 -8.64
N LEU A 228 2.13 4.69 -8.77
CA LEU A 228 2.21 5.69 -7.71
C LEU A 228 0.92 5.62 -6.89
N ILE A 229 1.03 5.27 -5.61
CA ILE A 229 -0.11 5.01 -4.73
C ILE A 229 -0.15 6.10 -3.66
N GLY A 230 -1.27 6.82 -3.64
CA GLY A 230 -1.57 7.84 -2.64
C GLY A 230 -2.74 7.42 -1.78
N GLN A 231 -2.60 7.52 -0.46
CA GLN A 231 -3.63 7.19 0.51
C GLN A 231 -3.68 8.24 1.62
N ALA A 232 -4.88 8.57 2.07
CA ALA A 232 -5.07 9.43 3.23
C ALA A 232 -6.33 9.00 4.01
N PRO A 233 -6.27 8.95 5.35
CA PRO A 233 -7.46 8.82 6.16
C PRO A 233 -8.21 10.15 6.12
N ILE A 234 -9.51 10.10 5.85
CA ILE A 234 -10.34 11.29 5.78
C ILE A 234 -11.62 11.04 6.56
N TRP A 235 -11.97 12.05 7.35
CA TRP A 235 -13.25 12.12 8.03
C TRP A 235 -14.23 12.90 7.16
N THR A 236 -15.45 12.40 7.03
CA THR A 236 -16.57 13.18 6.52
C THR A 236 -17.28 13.92 7.65
N ARG A 237 -18.04 14.97 7.31
CA ARG A 237 -18.86 15.74 8.26
C ARG A 237 -19.93 14.92 9.01
N ASP A 238 -20.29 13.76 8.48
CA ASP A 238 -21.20 12.84 9.15
C ASP A 238 -20.49 11.94 10.18
N GLY A 239 -19.20 12.15 10.42
CA GLY A 239 -18.40 11.37 11.36
C GLY A 239 -17.92 10.03 10.81
N THR A 240 -18.02 9.78 9.50
CA THR A 240 -17.47 8.57 8.88
C THR A 240 -15.98 8.72 8.60
N LEU A 241 -15.18 7.75 9.05
CA LEU A 241 -13.77 7.63 8.67
C LEU A 241 -13.61 6.61 7.54
N TYR A 242 -12.95 7.03 6.46
CA TYR A 242 -12.60 6.18 5.33
C TYR A 242 -11.20 6.51 4.83
N ILE A 243 -10.64 5.59 4.04
CA ILE A 243 -9.37 5.82 3.35
C ILE A 243 -9.69 6.27 1.92
N ALA A 244 -9.35 7.52 1.61
CA ALA A 244 -9.28 7.95 0.24
C ALA A 244 -7.97 7.44 -0.36
N ALA A 245 -8.07 6.70 -1.46
CA ALA A 245 -6.90 6.10 -2.08
C ALA A 245 -6.99 6.15 -3.61
N ARG A 246 -5.85 6.43 -4.22
CA ARG A 246 -5.68 6.50 -5.67
C ARG A 246 -4.39 5.82 -6.10
N THR A 247 -4.42 5.29 -7.30
CA THR A 247 -3.24 4.73 -7.96
C THR A 247 -3.10 5.40 -9.32
N ARG A 248 -1.98 6.05 -9.56
CA ARG A 248 -1.61 6.61 -10.86
C ARG A 248 -0.54 5.72 -11.48
N VAL A 249 -0.84 5.16 -12.64
CA VAL A 249 0.08 4.30 -13.37
C VAL A 249 0.79 5.12 -14.44
N VAL A 250 2.11 5.10 -14.48
CA VAL A 250 2.89 5.73 -15.55
C VAL A 250 3.73 4.66 -16.24
N ALA A 251 3.43 4.43 -17.52
CA ALA A 251 4.15 3.53 -18.39
C ALA A 251 5.29 4.26 -19.12
N SER A 252 6.25 3.49 -19.65
CA SER A 252 7.25 4.02 -20.58
C SER A 252 6.59 4.52 -21.87
N GLN A 253 7.14 5.57 -22.48
CA GLN A 253 6.66 6.04 -23.80
C GLN A 253 7.07 5.08 -24.92
N SER A 254 8.17 4.35 -24.73
CA SER A 254 8.63 3.29 -25.63
C SER A 254 7.94 1.94 -25.44
N LEU A 255 6.97 1.85 -24.53
CA LEU A 255 6.29 0.58 -24.25
C LEU A 255 5.52 0.12 -25.50
N SER A 256 5.70 -1.14 -25.89
CA SER A 256 5.00 -1.71 -27.05
C SER A 256 3.49 -1.77 -26.82
N ASP A 257 2.69 -1.77 -27.90
CA ASP A 257 1.23 -1.93 -27.79
C ASP A 257 0.84 -3.23 -27.08
N GLU A 258 1.61 -4.31 -27.29
CA GLU A 258 1.41 -5.60 -26.62
C GLU A 258 1.65 -5.49 -25.11
N ASP A 259 2.74 -4.84 -24.71
CA ASP A 259 3.09 -4.62 -23.30
C ASP A 259 2.11 -3.66 -22.64
N PHE A 260 1.65 -2.62 -23.35
CA PHE A 260 0.64 -1.70 -22.85
C PHE A 260 -0.71 -2.39 -22.65
N ASN A 261 -1.10 -3.29 -23.57
CA ASN A 261 -2.28 -4.12 -23.39
C ASN A 261 -2.14 -5.10 -22.22
N SER A 262 -0.96 -5.69 -22.04
CA SER A 262 -0.65 -6.56 -20.88
C SER A 262 -0.75 -5.77 -19.57
N LEU A 263 -0.19 -4.56 -19.51
CA LEU A 263 -0.29 -3.64 -18.37
C LEU A 263 -1.75 -3.36 -18.01
N ASN A 264 -2.59 -3.03 -19.01
CA ASN A 264 -4.00 -2.75 -18.80
C ASN A 264 -4.78 -3.97 -18.31
N LYS A 265 -4.49 -5.18 -18.82
CA LYS A 265 -5.08 -6.42 -18.32
C LYS A 265 -4.68 -6.70 -16.87
N ILE A 266 -3.39 -6.56 -16.56
CA ILE A 266 -2.85 -6.78 -15.22
C ILE A 266 -3.51 -5.82 -14.22
N LEU A 267 -3.49 -4.52 -14.51
CA LEU A 267 -3.93 -3.48 -13.58
C LEU A 267 -5.44 -3.19 -13.62
N GLY A 268 -6.15 -3.59 -14.66
CA GLY A 268 -7.61 -3.48 -14.73
C GLY A 268 -8.29 -4.29 -13.62
N ARG A 269 -7.75 -5.49 -13.34
CA ARG A 269 -8.20 -6.32 -12.21
C ARG A 269 -7.77 -5.73 -10.87
N PHE A 270 -6.55 -5.18 -10.79
CA PHE A 270 -5.97 -4.55 -9.60
C PHE A 270 -6.77 -3.35 -9.09
N SER A 271 -7.20 -2.47 -9.99
CA SER A 271 -7.90 -1.22 -9.65
C SER A 271 -9.33 -1.46 -9.18
N SER A 272 -9.99 -2.50 -9.71
CA SER A 272 -11.36 -2.88 -9.34
C SER A 272 -11.45 -3.46 -7.93
N SER A 273 -10.35 -4.03 -7.41
CA SER A 273 -10.33 -4.64 -6.07
C SER A 273 -10.70 -3.63 -4.97
N MET A 274 -10.19 -2.38 -5.01
CA MET A 274 -10.44 -1.38 -3.96
C MET A 274 -11.85 -0.79 -3.92
N LEU A 275 -12.57 -0.77 -5.04
CA LEU A 275 -13.93 -0.20 -5.11
C LEU A 275 -15.00 -1.13 -4.50
N SER A 276 -14.68 -2.41 -4.31
CA SER A 276 -15.58 -3.41 -3.72
C SER A 276 -15.37 -3.61 -2.20
N LEU A 277 -14.54 -2.76 -1.59
CA LEU A 277 -13.96 -2.98 -0.26
C LEU A 277 -14.25 -1.86 0.75
N VAL A 278 -14.96 -0.81 0.34
CA VAL A 278 -15.47 0.27 1.19
C VAL A 278 -16.98 0.34 1.05
#